data_AF-A0A529T486-F1
#
_entry.id   AF-A0A529T486-F1
#
_cell.length_a   1.000
_cell.length_b   1.000
_cell.length_c   1.000
_cell.angle_alpha   90.00
_cell.angle_beta   90.00
_cell.angle_gamma   90.00
#
_symmetry.space_group_name_H-M   'P 1'
#
loop_
_entity.id
_entity.type
_entity.pdbx_description
1 polymer ?
#
loop_
_entity_poly.entity_id
_entity_poly.type
_entity_poly.pdbx_seq_one_letter_code
_entity_poly.pdbx_strand_id
1 'polypeptide(L)' 'VLAISRAGLKNRGKKNRDGYDETSFLNTLDEVVSRGTTSAEEMLSAYHTRWGGSIEPVFMEYAY' A
#
# COMPACT_ATOMS: atom_id res chain seq x y z
N VAL A 1 11.77 4.78 -9.76
CA VAL A 1 11.14 6.02 -9.24
C VAL A 1 10.94 5.97 -7.73
N LEU A 2 10.33 4.93 -7.14
CA LEU A 2 10.11 4.83 -5.68
C LEU A 2 11.39 4.98 -4.83
N ALA A 3 12.51 4.43 -5.29
CA ALA A 3 13.82 4.61 -4.66
C ALA A 3 14.28 6.08 -4.60
N ILE A 4 13.95 6.88 -5.63
CA ILE A 4 14.28 8.32 -5.69
C ILE A 4 13.43 9.06 -4.66
N SER A 5 12.13 8.77 -4.59
CA SER A 5 11.23 9.37 -3.60
C SER A 5 11.68 9.07 -2.18
N ARG A 6 12.09 7.82 -1.90
CA ARG A 6 12.64 7.41 -0.59
C ARG A 6 13.91 8.20 -0.23
N ALA A 7 14.84 8.32 -1.17
CA ALA A 7 16.05 9.10 -0.96
C ALA A 7 15.72 10.58 -0.66
N GLY A 8 14.74 11.16 -1.37
CA GLY A 8 14.28 12.53 -1.14
C GLY A 8 13.67 12.74 0.26
N LEU A 9 12.79 11.84 0.71
CA LEU A 9 12.18 11.90 2.04
C LEU A 9 13.21 11.70 3.17
N LYS A 10 14.13 10.76 2.99
CA LYS A 10 15.24 10.55 3.93
C LYS A 10 16.11 11.80 4.06
N ASN A 11 16.43 12.46 2.94
CA ASN A 11 17.19 13.71 2.95
C ASN A 11 16.43 14.88 3.59
N ARG A 12 15.09 14.93 3.46
CA ARG A 12 14.26 15.93 4.15
C ARG A 12 14.29 15.78 5.66
N GLY A 13 14.39 14.55 6.17
CA GLY A 13 14.60 14.27 7.60
C GLY A 13 13.51 14.83 8.52
N LYS A 14 12.29 15.07 8.02
CA LYS A 14 11.16 15.51 8.84
C LYS A 14 10.69 14.33 9.67
N LYS A 15 10.78 14.47 10.99
CA LYS A 15 10.45 13.41 11.94
C LYS A 15 9.14 13.72 12.65
N ASN A 16 8.39 12.66 12.96
CA ASN A 16 7.26 12.75 13.88
C ASN A 16 7.75 12.88 15.34
N ARG A 17 6.81 12.98 16.29
CA ARG A 17 7.10 13.09 17.73
C ARG A 17 7.91 11.91 18.27
N ASP A 18 7.81 10.75 17.63
CA ASP A 18 8.48 9.51 18.02
C ASP A 18 9.83 9.31 17.30
N GLY A 19 10.26 10.27 16.47
CA GLY A 19 11.57 10.28 15.82
C GLY A 19 11.65 9.52 14.48
N TYR A 20 10.54 9.00 13.97
CA TYR A 20 10.46 8.34 12.65
C TYR A 20 10.36 9.37 11.53
N ASP A 21 11.09 9.15 10.44
CA ASP A 21 10.99 9.98 9.24
C ASP A 21 9.78 9.60 8.36
N GLU A 22 9.51 10.43 7.35
CA GLU A 22 8.40 10.28 6.41
C GLU A 22 8.53 9.08 5.46
N THR A 23 9.65 8.33 5.47
CA THR A 23 9.83 7.22 4.52
C THR A 23 8.87 6.05 4.78
N SER A 24 8.30 5.97 5.98
CA SER A 24 7.29 4.97 6.36
C SER A 24 6.00 5.07 5.54
N PHE A 25 5.65 6.25 5.03
CA PHE A 25 4.50 6.43 4.15
C PHE A 25 4.64 5.70 2.81
N LEU A 26 5.87 5.34 2.42
CA LEU A 26 6.13 4.60 1.20
C LEU A 26 6.00 3.08 1.38
N ASN A 27 5.86 2.58 2.61
CA ASN A 27 5.85 1.13 2.89
C ASN A 27 4.72 0.41 2.14
N THR A 28 3.51 0.98 2.11
CA THR A 28 2.38 0.41 1.35
C THR A 28 2.68 0.36 -0.15
N LEU A 29 3.42 1.33 -0.68
CA LEU A 29 3.82 1.34 -2.10
C LEU A 29 4.92 0.30 -2.37
N ASP A 30 5.83 0.05 -1.43
CA ASP A 30 6.80 -1.04 -1.58
C ASP A 30 6.10 -2.40 -1.66
N GLU A 31 5.05 -2.61 -0.87
CA GLU A 31 4.25 -3.84 -0.90
C GLU A 31 3.54 -4.02 -2.25
N VAL A 32 2.94 -2.96 -2.79
CA VAL A 32 2.31 -2.99 -4.12
C VAL A 32 3.35 -3.33 -5.20
N VAL A 33 4.55 -2.74 -5.12
CA VAL A 33 5.63 -3.01 -6.08
C VAL A 33 6.18 -4.43 -5.91
N SER A 34 6.33 -4.94 -4.68
CA SER A 34 6.86 -6.28 -4.43
C SER A 34 5.90 -7.38 -4.86
N ARG A 35 4.58 -7.15 -4.69
CA ARG A 35 3.53 -8.03 -5.18
C ARG A 35 3.41 -8.00 -6.70
N GLY A 36 3.73 -6.88 -7.33
CA GLY A 36 3.66 -6.70 -8.78
C GLY A 36 2.24 -6.52 -9.33
N THR A 37 1.23 -6.43 -8.45
CA THR A 37 -0.18 -6.17 -8.80
C THR A 37 -0.67 -4.92 -8.08
N THR A 38 -1.47 -4.13 -8.78
CA THR A 38 -2.19 -2.99 -8.21
C THR A 38 -3.27 -3.46 -7.22
N SER A 39 -3.72 -2.58 -6.34
CA SER A 39 -4.82 -2.90 -5.42
C SER A 39 -6.11 -3.27 -6.16
N ALA A 40 -6.36 -2.69 -7.33
CA ALA A 40 -7.51 -3.04 -8.15
C ALA A 40 -7.41 -4.47 -8.71
N GLU A 41 -6.22 -4.89 -9.16
CA GLU A 41 -5.98 -6.26 -9.63
C GLU A 41 -6.12 -7.29 -8.50
N GLU A 42 -5.69 -6.95 -7.28
CA GLU A 42 -5.94 -7.80 -6.10
C GLU A 42 -7.42 -7.95 -5.81
N MET A 43 -8.17 -6.85 -5.85
CA MET A 43 -9.62 -6.87 -5.63
C MET A 43 -10.34 -7.66 -6.73
N LEU A 44 -9.90 -7.53 -7.98
CA LEU A 44 -10.42 -8.31 -9.10
C LEU A 44 -10.13 -9.81 -8.93
N SER A 45 -8.92 -10.16 -8.53
CA SER A 45 -8.53 -11.54 -8.23
C SER A 45 -9.37 -12.09 -7.07
N ALA A 46 -9.55 -11.31 -6.00
CA ALA A 46 -10.40 -11.66 -4.86
C ALA A 46 -11.85 -11.89 -5.28
N TYR A 47 -12.39 -10.99 -6.12
CA TYR A 47 -13.73 -11.11 -6.70
C TYR A 47 -13.93 -12.44 -7.44
N HIS A 48 -12.98 -12.82 -8.30
CA HIS A 48 -13.05 -14.07 -9.05
C HIS A 48 -12.72 -15.33 -8.24
N THR A 49 -12.14 -15.18 -7.05
CA THR A 49 -11.70 -16.31 -6.20
C THR A 49 -12.47 -16.34 -4.88
N ARG A 50 -11.88 -15.78 -3.82
CA ARG A 50 -12.34 -15.89 -2.43
C ARG A 50 -13.68 -15.18 -2.14
N TRP A 51 -14.07 -14.20 -2.95
CA TRP A 51 -15.37 -13.53 -2.83
C TRP A 51 -16.46 -14.17 -3.69
N GLY A 52 -16.11 -15.13 -4.56
CA GLY A 52 -17.09 -15.90 -5.32
C GLY A 52 -18.03 -15.07 -6.18
N GLY A 53 -17.57 -13.95 -6.73
CA GLY A 53 -18.39 -13.03 -7.53
C GLY A 53 -19.28 -12.08 -6.73
N SER A 54 -19.16 -12.04 -5.40
CA SER A 54 -19.79 -11.02 -4.55
C SER A 54 -18.82 -9.87 -4.27
N ILE A 55 -19.36 -8.66 -4.15
CA ILE A 55 -18.60 -7.49 -3.67
C ILE A 55 -18.76 -7.26 -2.18
N GLU A 56 -19.71 -7.92 -1.50
CA GLU A 56 -19.99 -7.69 -0.09
C GLU A 56 -18.75 -7.80 0.82
N PRO A 57 -17.80 -8.75 0.59
CA PRO A 57 -16.62 -8.84 1.43
C PRO A 57 -15.70 -7.60 1.41
N VAL A 58 -15.79 -6.75 0.38
CA VAL A 58 -14.97 -5.53 0.30
C VAL A 58 -15.18 -4.60 1.50
N PHE A 59 -16.41 -4.54 2.00
CA PHE A 59 -16.79 -3.66 3.11
C PHE A 59 -16.28 -4.16 4.46
N MET A 60 -15.85 -5.43 4.56
CA MET A 60 -15.25 -5.99 5.75
C MET A 60 -13.73 -5.95 5.68
N GLU A 61 -13.16 -6.25 4.51
CA GLU A 61 -11.73 -6.43 4.36
C GLU A 61 -10.94 -5.15 4.06
N TYR A 62 -11.60 -4.16 3.46
CA TYR A 62 -11.01 -2.86 3.13
C TYR A 62 -11.69 -1.73 3.92
N ALA A 63 -12.27 -2.05 5.09
CA ALA A 63 -12.78 -1.05 6.02
C ALA A 63 -11.64 -0.22 6.63
N TYR A 64 -11.88 1.07 6.86
CA TYR A 64 -10.93 2.03 7.46
C TYR A 64 -11.16 2.17 8.97
#